data_AF-A0AAD9DHQ2-F1
#
_entry.id   AF-A0AAD9DHQ2-F1
#
_cell.length_a   1.000
_cell.length_b   1.000
_cell.length_c   1.000
_cell.angle_alpha   90.00
_cell.angle_beta   90.00
_cell.angle_gamma   90.00
#
_symmetry.space_group_name_H-M   'P 1'
#
loop_
_entity.id
_entity.type
_entity.pdbx_description
1 polymer ?
#
loop_
_entity_poly.entity_id
_entity_poly.type
_entity_poly.pdbx_seq_one_letter_code
_entity_poly.pdbx_strand_id
1 'polypeptide(L)'
;ALALLFPFFLLASFSSNTTAALPCNNHRRRLPLSIITTHTSTMPGNSRAEALKAEGNKFFKGGDYNAAIQKYTAATDIDPNVPAYWSNMAACYEKISQFDKMEEASRGCIKADKNFVKGYFRLATALKNLNDLEGCIKALESGLAVDSANPDLKRMKKELTELQRGETVAAYLRKCDEQASNGDIAGAYKTLELASRLDAGNPDIDRMMSKIKPKYDRMEAQRRAALSPDEVHKERGDDAYKNAQFEGAIDHYTKCIEGLKRRGEGQSDLAMKAHSNRAACYKQISNFDGVIEDCTAVLEVDPENVKALVRRAQAFEGVERYRFALQDIKTVLSMPREKVGKPNVDMCNMMQHRLNRTVQQLKAGNC
;
A
#
# COMPACT_ATOMS: atom_id res chain seq x y z
N ALA A 1 29.00 -30.30 -35.81
CA ALA A 1 30.45 -30.53 -35.73
C ALA A 1 30.96 -29.78 -34.50
N LEU A 2 31.81 -30.43 -33.66
CA LEU A 2 32.35 -29.93 -32.37
C LEU A 2 31.24 -29.62 -31.32
N ALA A 3 31.15 -30.20 -30.10
CA ALA A 3 32.14 -30.69 -29.12
C ALA A 3 33.06 -29.55 -28.63
N LEU A 4 33.05 -29.09 -27.39
CA LEU A 4 33.17 -29.77 -26.08
C LEU A 4 32.57 -28.86 -24.96
N LEU A 5 32.58 -29.08 -23.64
CA LEU A 5 33.23 -30.07 -22.72
C LEU A 5 32.33 -30.24 -21.45
N PHE A 6 32.73 -31.11 -20.51
CA PHE A 6 32.23 -31.23 -19.12
C PHE A 6 33.47 -31.19 -18.19
N PRO A 7 33.37 -30.84 -16.88
CA PRO A 7 33.32 -31.91 -15.87
C PRO A 7 32.41 -31.55 -14.67
N PHE A 8 31.67 -32.45 -14.02
CA PHE A 8 32.06 -33.63 -13.22
C PHE A 8 32.98 -33.34 -12.01
N PHE A 9 32.40 -33.40 -10.80
CA PHE A 9 33.10 -33.94 -9.62
C PHE A 9 32.12 -34.73 -8.75
N LEU A 10 32.66 -35.65 -7.96
CA LEU A 10 31.99 -36.89 -7.52
C LEU A 10 32.08 -37.07 -6.00
N LEU A 11 31.04 -37.67 -5.41
CA LEU A 11 31.02 -38.50 -4.18
C LEU A 11 31.85 -38.11 -2.93
N ALA A 12 31.16 -38.09 -1.78
CA ALA A 12 31.62 -38.84 -0.60
C ALA A 12 30.42 -39.28 0.26
N SER A 13 30.21 -40.59 0.37
CA SER A 13 29.23 -41.21 1.27
C SER A 13 29.95 -41.73 2.51
N PHE A 14 29.32 -41.67 3.70
CA PHE A 14 29.72 -42.53 4.82
C PHE A 14 28.51 -43.01 5.66
N SER A 15 28.26 -44.31 5.57
CA SER A 15 27.54 -45.14 6.55
C SER A 15 28.57 -45.55 7.63
N SER A 16 28.29 -45.89 8.89
CA SER A 16 27.39 -46.94 9.37
C SER A 16 27.42 -47.01 10.91
N ASN A 17 26.38 -47.58 11.56
CA ASN A 17 26.43 -48.50 12.73
C ASN A 17 27.16 -48.03 14.04
N THR A 18 26.97 -48.58 15.26
CA THR A 18 26.29 -49.80 15.75
C THR A 18 25.94 -49.68 17.25
N THR A 19 24.84 -50.32 17.68
CA THR A 19 24.58 -51.03 18.98
C THR A 19 25.24 -50.64 20.33
N ALA A 20 24.37 -50.30 21.30
CA ALA A 20 24.15 -50.95 22.62
C ALA A 20 25.30 -51.42 23.56
N ALA A 21 25.25 -51.02 24.84
CA ALA A 21 25.17 -51.89 26.06
C ALA A 21 25.38 -51.09 27.38
N LEU A 22 24.88 -51.63 28.51
CA LEU A 22 24.94 -51.07 29.88
C LEU A 22 26.28 -51.43 30.60
N PRO A 23 26.55 -50.85 31.79
CA PRO A 23 26.17 -51.58 33.01
C PRO A 23 25.62 -50.70 34.16
N CYS A 24 24.96 -51.37 35.12
CA CYS A 24 24.47 -50.80 36.37
C CYS A 24 25.59 -50.24 37.27
N ASN A 25 25.28 -49.23 38.08
CA ASN A 25 25.68 -49.29 39.49
C ASN A 25 24.65 -48.64 40.42
N ASN A 26 24.57 -49.17 41.65
CA ASN A 26 23.45 -49.03 42.55
C ASN A 26 23.90 -48.26 43.80
N HIS A 27 23.39 -47.04 44.05
CA HIS A 27 23.44 -46.47 45.40
C HIS A 27 22.20 -45.64 45.74
N ARG A 28 21.57 -46.05 46.85
CA ARG A 28 20.38 -45.43 47.42
C ARG A 28 20.65 -44.00 47.91
N ARG A 29 19.72 -43.08 47.65
CA ARG A 29 19.17 -42.15 48.66
C ARG A 29 17.78 -41.68 48.22
N ARG A 30 16.80 -41.74 49.14
CA ARG A 30 15.40 -41.34 48.92
C ARG A 30 15.25 -39.83 49.06
N LEU A 31 14.48 -39.19 48.18
CA LEU A 31 13.56 -38.07 48.49
C LEU A 31 12.43 -38.05 47.42
N PRO A 32 11.24 -37.48 47.68
CA PRO A 32 10.01 -37.85 46.96
C PRO A 32 9.62 -36.95 45.78
N LEU A 33 8.99 -37.60 44.79
CA LEU A 33 7.88 -37.13 43.93
C LEU A 33 7.72 -35.62 43.65
N SER A 34 8.11 -35.22 42.44
CA SER A 34 7.27 -34.34 41.60
C SER A 34 7.42 -34.75 40.13
N ILE A 35 6.43 -35.48 39.61
CA ILE A 35 6.44 -35.94 38.22
C ILE A 35 5.99 -34.77 37.33
N ILE A 36 6.81 -34.44 36.35
CA ILE A 36 6.39 -33.68 35.17
C ILE A 36 5.61 -34.64 34.29
N THR A 37 4.30 -34.44 34.16
CA THR A 37 3.52 -35.01 33.06
C THR A 37 2.77 -33.90 32.35
N THR A 38 3.12 -33.68 31.09
CA THR A 38 2.29 -32.92 30.14
C THR A 38 0.99 -33.67 29.90
N HIS A 39 -0.13 -33.13 30.35
CA HIS A 39 -1.45 -33.48 29.80
C HIS A 39 -2.26 -32.22 29.54
N THR A 40 -2.63 -32.03 28.27
CA THR A 40 -3.58 -31.03 27.80
C THR A 40 -4.96 -31.31 28.42
N SER A 41 -5.30 -30.60 29.49
CA SER A 41 -6.64 -30.65 30.09
C SER A 41 -7.58 -29.72 29.33
N THR A 42 -8.16 -30.22 28.24
CA THR A 42 -9.48 -29.73 27.80
C THR A 42 -10.49 -30.20 28.85
N MET A 43 -10.90 -29.30 29.73
CA MET A 43 -11.93 -29.58 30.74
C MET A 43 -13.18 -30.11 30.05
N PRO A 44 -13.86 -31.13 30.61
CA PRO A 44 -15.14 -31.58 30.07
C PRO A 44 -16.13 -30.41 30.14
N GLY A 45 -16.69 -30.03 28.98
CA GLY A 45 -17.66 -28.93 28.90
C GLY A 45 -18.79 -29.13 29.91
N ASN A 46 -19.18 -28.06 30.59
CA ASN A 46 -20.13 -28.13 31.71
C ASN A 46 -21.41 -28.85 31.26
N SER A 47 -21.67 -30.05 31.81
CA SER A 47 -22.68 -30.98 31.28
C SER A 47 -24.09 -30.37 31.22
N ARG A 48 -24.37 -29.39 32.09
CA ARG A 48 -25.59 -28.59 32.10
C ARG A 48 -25.69 -27.64 30.89
N ALA A 49 -24.61 -26.98 30.50
CA ALA A 49 -24.57 -26.10 29.32
C ALA A 49 -24.67 -26.89 28.02
N GLU A 50 -24.02 -28.06 27.96
CA GLU A 50 -24.15 -29.00 26.82
C GLU A 50 -25.57 -29.55 26.68
N ALA A 51 -26.25 -29.87 27.78
CA ALA A 51 -27.67 -30.24 27.77
C ALA A 51 -28.57 -29.10 27.26
N LEU A 52 -28.35 -27.87 27.71
CA LEU A 52 -29.08 -26.69 27.23
C LEU A 52 -28.85 -26.44 25.73
N LYS A 53 -27.62 -26.59 25.22
CA LYS A 53 -27.35 -26.59 23.77
C LYS A 53 -28.12 -27.69 23.04
N ALA A 54 -28.18 -28.89 23.60
CA ALA A 54 -28.92 -30.01 23.01
C ALA A 54 -30.44 -29.75 22.96
N GLU A 55 -31.01 -29.10 23.98
CA GLU A 55 -32.39 -28.59 23.96
C GLU A 55 -32.59 -27.50 22.91
N GLY A 56 -31.72 -26.48 22.88
CA GLY A 56 -31.75 -25.43 21.85
C GLY A 56 -31.69 -25.99 20.44
N ASN A 57 -30.87 -27.02 20.20
CA ASN A 57 -30.80 -27.74 18.92
C ASN A 57 -32.11 -28.46 18.56
N LYS A 58 -32.93 -28.90 19.53
CA LYS A 58 -34.25 -29.47 19.28
C LYS A 58 -35.24 -28.38 18.86
N PHE A 59 -35.30 -27.26 19.60
CA PHE A 59 -36.15 -26.12 19.26
C PHE A 59 -35.79 -25.52 17.88
N PHE A 60 -34.50 -25.38 17.58
CA PHE A 60 -34.01 -24.92 16.27
C PHE A 60 -34.46 -25.83 15.11
N LYS A 61 -34.41 -27.16 15.31
CA LYS A 61 -34.93 -28.14 14.33
C LYS A 61 -36.46 -28.11 14.22
N GLY A 62 -37.16 -27.76 15.30
CA GLY A 62 -38.62 -27.56 15.32
C GLY A 62 -39.08 -26.20 14.77
N GLY A 63 -38.15 -25.30 14.40
CA GLY A 63 -38.47 -23.95 13.90
C GLY A 63 -38.77 -22.92 14.99
N ASP A 64 -38.76 -23.28 16.27
CA ASP A 64 -38.93 -22.32 17.38
C ASP A 64 -37.58 -21.67 17.72
N TYR A 65 -37.24 -20.65 16.93
CA TYR A 65 -35.99 -19.92 17.09
C TYR A 65 -35.94 -19.11 18.38
N ASN A 66 -37.07 -18.66 18.93
CA ASN A 66 -37.10 -17.87 20.17
C ASN A 66 -36.82 -18.75 21.40
N ALA A 67 -37.44 -19.94 21.49
CA ALA A 67 -37.11 -20.91 22.54
C ALA A 67 -35.66 -21.42 22.39
N ALA A 68 -35.19 -21.62 21.15
CA ALA A 68 -33.80 -21.99 20.89
C ALA A 68 -32.81 -20.92 21.41
N ILE A 69 -33.05 -19.63 21.13
CA ILE A 69 -32.25 -18.51 21.64
C ILE A 69 -32.17 -18.54 23.16
N GLN A 70 -33.31 -18.64 23.87
CA GLN A 70 -33.32 -18.70 25.34
C GLN A 70 -32.44 -19.82 25.90
N LYS A 71 -32.45 -21.00 25.25
CA LYS A 71 -31.62 -22.15 25.65
C LYS A 71 -30.14 -21.94 25.36
N TYR A 72 -29.78 -21.27 24.26
CA TYR A 72 -28.39 -20.92 23.98
C TYR A 72 -27.87 -19.79 24.89
N THR A 73 -28.69 -18.78 25.21
CA THR A 73 -28.35 -17.73 26.18
C THR A 73 -28.08 -18.34 27.56
N ALA A 74 -28.96 -19.22 28.04
CA ALA A 74 -28.75 -19.93 29.30
C ALA A 74 -27.51 -20.86 29.29
N ALA A 75 -27.06 -21.31 28.11
CA ALA A 75 -25.79 -22.04 27.98
C ALA A 75 -24.58 -21.08 28.03
N THR A 76 -24.65 -19.91 27.41
CA THR A 76 -23.59 -18.88 27.48
C THR A 76 -23.45 -18.26 28.86
N ASP A 77 -24.53 -18.18 29.65
CA ASP A 77 -24.49 -17.70 31.04
C ASP A 77 -23.73 -18.66 31.97
N ILE A 78 -23.70 -19.96 31.62
CA ILE A 78 -23.00 -21.01 32.39
C ILE A 78 -21.55 -21.16 31.91
N ASP A 79 -21.32 -21.13 30.60
CA ASP A 79 -20.00 -21.24 30.00
C ASP A 79 -19.91 -20.36 28.73
N PRO A 80 -19.44 -19.10 28.87
CA PRO A 80 -19.36 -18.15 27.77
C PRO A 80 -18.21 -18.44 26.79
N ASN A 81 -17.31 -19.38 27.12
CA ASN A 81 -16.09 -19.63 26.33
C ASN A 81 -16.30 -20.69 25.23
N VAL A 82 -17.50 -21.28 25.11
CA VAL A 82 -17.83 -22.24 24.05
C VAL A 82 -18.39 -21.51 22.82
N PRO A 83 -17.64 -21.40 21.70
CA PRO A 83 -18.08 -20.64 20.52
C PRO A 83 -19.32 -21.24 19.84
N ALA A 84 -19.59 -22.53 20.05
CA ALA A 84 -20.74 -23.22 19.46
C ALA A 84 -22.10 -22.68 19.97
N TYR A 85 -22.21 -22.26 21.23
CA TYR A 85 -23.46 -21.71 21.75
C TYR A 85 -23.79 -20.37 21.07
N TRP A 86 -22.81 -19.47 21.04
CA TRP A 86 -22.87 -18.20 20.34
C TRP A 86 -23.17 -18.34 18.84
N SER A 87 -22.51 -19.28 18.16
CA SER A 87 -22.70 -19.54 16.71
C SER A 87 -24.10 -20.08 16.39
N ASN A 88 -24.66 -20.94 17.25
CA ASN A 88 -26.02 -21.45 17.09
C ASN A 88 -27.06 -20.37 17.42
N MET A 89 -26.81 -19.52 18.42
CA MET A 89 -27.64 -18.36 18.73
C MET A 89 -27.66 -17.35 17.56
N ALA A 90 -26.51 -17.04 16.96
CA ALA A 90 -26.43 -16.22 15.75
C ALA A 90 -27.22 -16.84 14.58
N ALA A 91 -27.17 -18.15 14.40
CA ALA A 91 -27.98 -18.85 13.39
C ALA A 91 -29.49 -18.78 13.65
N CYS A 92 -29.94 -18.61 14.90
CA CYS A 92 -31.34 -18.34 15.22
C CYS A 92 -31.72 -16.90 14.86
N TYR A 93 -30.88 -15.92 15.24
CA TYR A 93 -31.09 -14.51 14.93
C TYR A 93 -31.16 -14.24 13.42
N GLU A 94 -30.36 -14.95 12.63
CA GLU A 94 -30.41 -14.97 11.16
C GLU A 94 -31.79 -15.41 10.63
N LYS A 95 -32.41 -16.44 11.23
CA LYS A 95 -33.71 -16.98 10.81
C LYS A 95 -34.90 -16.10 11.20
N ILE A 96 -34.75 -15.23 12.19
CA ILE A 96 -35.76 -14.22 12.57
C ILE A 96 -35.39 -12.81 12.11
N SER A 97 -34.38 -12.68 11.23
CA SER A 97 -33.91 -11.41 10.64
C SER A 97 -33.54 -10.32 11.65
N GLN A 98 -33.12 -10.68 12.86
CA GLN A 98 -32.65 -9.73 13.89
C GLN A 98 -31.13 -9.57 13.78
N PHE A 99 -30.69 -8.84 12.76
CA PHE A 99 -29.28 -8.78 12.37
C PHE A 99 -28.38 -8.07 13.39
N ASP A 100 -28.87 -7.09 14.14
CA ASP A 100 -28.10 -6.43 15.21
C ASP A 100 -27.70 -7.43 16.30
N LYS A 101 -28.66 -8.24 16.77
CA LYS A 101 -28.39 -9.31 17.76
C LYS A 101 -27.59 -10.47 17.18
N MET A 102 -27.71 -10.72 15.88
CA MET A 102 -26.84 -11.66 15.16
C MET A 102 -25.38 -11.17 15.18
N GLU A 103 -25.15 -9.87 15.03
CA GLU A 103 -23.83 -9.26 15.14
C GLU A 103 -23.24 -9.44 16.55
N GLU A 104 -24.00 -9.08 17.59
CA GLU A 104 -23.62 -9.27 19.00
C GLU A 104 -23.26 -10.73 19.29
N ALA A 105 -24.12 -11.67 18.91
CA ALA A 105 -23.89 -13.10 19.08
C ALA A 105 -22.64 -13.58 18.32
N SER A 106 -22.39 -13.05 17.13
CA SER A 106 -21.20 -13.40 16.32
C SER A 106 -19.91 -12.83 16.91
N ARG A 107 -19.94 -11.61 17.48
CA ARG A 107 -18.82 -11.05 18.25
C ARG A 107 -18.55 -11.84 19.54
N GLY A 108 -19.60 -12.29 20.22
CA GLY A 108 -19.50 -13.24 21.35
C GLY A 108 -18.80 -14.53 20.96
N CYS A 109 -19.14 -15.09 19.80
CA CYS A 109 -18.50 -16.29 19.23
C CYS A 109 -16.99 -16.11 19.02
N ILE A 110 -16.57 -14.99 18.42
CA ILE A 110 -15.15 -14.65 18.18
C ILE A 110 -14.41 -14.34 19.49
N LYS A 111 -15.10 -13.78 20.50
CA LYS A 111 -14.54 -13.54 21.84
C LYS A 111 -14.29 -14.84 22.60
N ALA A 112 -15.19 -15.83 22.44
CA ALA A 112 -15.08 -17.16 23.04
C ALA A 112 -13.92 -17.97 22.44
N ASP A 113 -13.82 -18.02 21.11
CA ASP A 113 -12.68 -18.61 20.41
C ASP A 113 -12.35 -17.84 19.12
N LYS A 114 -11.16 -17.23 19.10
CA LYS A 114 -10.64 -16.49 17.94
C LYS A 114 -10.28 -17.40 16.78
N ASN A 115 -10.09 -18.70 17.00
CA ASN A 115 -9.79 -19.66 15.93
C ASN A 115 -11.07 -20.22 15.28
N PHE A 116 -12.25 -19.87 15.78
CA PHE A 116 -13.52 -20.41 15.30
C PHE A 116 -14.07 -19.64 14.08
N VAL A 117 -13.55 -20.01 12.90
CA VAL A 117 -13.85 -19.39 11.58
C VAL A 117 -15.33 -19.08 11.33
N LYS A 118 -16.25 -19.95 11.78
CA LYS A 118 -17.70 -19.77 11.60
C LYS A 118 -18.24 -18.50 12.30
N GLY A 119 -17.60 -18.04 13.38
CA GLY A 119 -17.95 -16.79 14.05
C GLY A 119 -17.76 -15.57 13.13
N TYR A 120 -16.65 -15.53 12.39
CA TYR A 120 -16.38 -14.50 11.38
C TYR A 120 -17.35 -14.56 10.20
N PHE A 121 -17.71 -15.76 9.73
CA PHE A 121 -18.71 -15.92 8.67
C PHE A 121 -20.09 -15.41 9.09
N ARG A 122 -20.53 -15.70 10.32
CA ARG A 122 -21.79 -15.17 10.87
C ARG A 122 -21.72 -13.65 11.04
N LEU A 123 -20.61 -13.10 11.54
CA LEU A 123 -20.41 -11.65 11.67
C LEU A 123 -20.48 -10.94 10.32
N ALA A 124 -19.79 -11.45 9.30
CA ALA A 124 -19.84 -10.92 7.94
C ALA A 124 -21.26 -10.99 7.36
N THR A 125 -21.99 -12.09 7.61
CA THR A 125 -23.39 -12.23 7.17
C THR A 125 -24.31 -11.21 7.84
N ALA A 126 -24.17 -10.98 9.15
CA ALA A 126 -24.93 -9.95 9.87
C ALA A 126 -24.67 -8.55 9.29
N LEU A 127 -23.40 -8.16 9.16
CA LEU A 127 -22.97 -6.85 8.66
C LEU A 127 -23.41 -6.62 7.20
N LYS A 128 -23.37 -7.65 6.34
CA LYS A 128 -23.92 -7.59 4.97
C LYS A 128 -25.41 -7.25 4.95
N ASN A 129 -26.21 -7.81 5.86
CA ASN A 129 -27.65 -7.52 5.95
C ASN A 129 -27.95 -6.17 6.61
N LEU A 130 -27.04 -5.67 7.47
CA LEU A 130 -27.09 -4.30 8.02
C LEU A 130 -26.56 -3.22 7.05
N ASN A 131 -26.13 -3.62 5.85
CA ASN A 131 -25.50 -2.77 4.84
C ASN A 131 -24.16 -2.12 5.28
N ASP A 132 -23.51 -2.62 6.33
CA ASP A 132 -22.14 -2.26 6.70
C ASP A 132 -21.14 -3.11 5.90
N LEU A 133 -20.90 -2.70 4.66
CA LEU A 133 -19.97 -3.39 3.76
C LEU A 133 -18.51 -3.28 4.23
N GLU A 134 -18.13 -2.18 4.89
CA GLU A 134 -16.76 -1.96 5.36
C GLU A 134 -16.45 -2.87 6.57
N GLY A 135 -17.35 -2.93 7.54
CA GLY A 135 -17.27 -3.88 8.66
C GLY A 135 -17.31 -5.32 8.18
N CYS A 136 -18.14 -5.62 7.18
CA CYS A 136 -18.21 -6.96 6.57
C CYS A 136 -16.87 -7.40 5.97
N ILE A 137 -16.21 -6.55 5.17
CA ILE A 137 -14.89 -6.86 4.61
C ILE A 137 -13.84 -7.09 5.72
N LYS A 138 -13.83 -6.24 6.76
CA LYS A 138 -12.92 -6.42 7.92
C LYS A 138 -13.16 -7.73 8.69
N ALA A 139 -14.42 -8.14 8.83
CA ALA A 139 -14.78 -9.43 9.45
C ALA A 139 -14.31 -10.61 8.60
N LEU A 140 -14.49 -10.55 7.28
CA LEU A 140 -14.01 -11.55 6.32
C LEU A 140 -12.47 -11.66 6.31
N GLU A 141 -11.76 -10.52 6.35
CA GLU A 141 -10.30 -10.49 6.46
C GLU A 141 -9.79 -11.09 7.76
N SER A 142 -10.44 -10.78 8.87
CA SER A 142 -10.13 -11.38 10.17
C SER A 142 -10.35 -12.89 10.18
N GLY A 143 -11.42 -13.37 9.53
CA GLY A 143 -11.66 -14.81 9.37
C GLY A 143 -10.66 -15.50 8.44
N LEU A 144 -10.22 -14.84 7.36
CA LEU A 144 -9.20 -15.35 6.44
C LEU A 144 -7.79 -15.31 7.01
N ALA A 145 -7.52 -14.50 8.04
CA ALA A 145 -6.28 -14.56 8.82
C ALA A 145 -6.22 -15.81 9.71
N VAL A 146 -7.37 -16.39 10.08
CA VAL A 146 -7.49 -17.63 10.86
C VAL A 146 -7.50 -18.85 9.94
N ASP A 147 -8.34 -18.85 8.91
CA ASP A 147 -8.42 -19.89 7.87
C ASP A 147 -8.32 -19.25 6.49
N SER A 148 -7.09 -19.16 6.00
CA SER A 148 -6.77 -18.61 4.68
C SER A 148 -7.17 -19.53 3.53
N ALA A 149 -7.61 -20.75 3.79
CA ALA A 149 -8.10 -21.70 2.78
C ALA A 149 -9.62 -21.54 2.53
N ASN A 150 -10.37 -21.02 3.51
CA ASN A 150 -11.83 -21.03 3.56
C ASN A 150 -12.53 -20.60 2.25
N PRO A 151 -13.31 -21.47 1.58
CA PRO A 151 -13.93 -21.15 0.31
C PRO A 151 -15.11 -20.18 0.45
N ASP A 152 -15.84 -20.21 1.57
CA ASP A 152 -17.02 -19.38 1.78
C ASP A 152 -16.63 -17.93 2.09
N LEU A 153 -15.64 -17.72 2.97
CA LEU A 153 -15.08 -16.39 3.24
C LEU A 153 -14.45 -15.78 1.98
N LYS A 154 -13.70 -16.57 1.18
CA LYS A 154 -13.13 -16.11 -0.09
C LYS A 154 -14.21 -15.70 -1.09
N ARG A 155 -15.25 -16.53 -1.25
CA ARG A 155 -16.37 -16.25 -2.16
C ARG A 155 -17.10 -14.97 -1.77
N MET A 156 -17.46 -14.81 -0.50
CA MET A 156 -18.15 -13.62 0.01
C MET A 156 -17.28 -12.36 -0.10
N LYS A 157 -15.97 -12.44 0.24
CA LYS A 157 -15.07 -11.31 0.08
C LYS A 157 -14.94 -10.89 -1.38
N LYS A 158 -14.76 -11.85 -2.29
CA LYS A 158 -14.68 -11.60 -3.73
C LYS A 158 -15.94 -10.86 -4.24
N GLU A 159 -17.12 -11.41 -3.97
CA GLU A 159 -18.42 -10.83 -4.33
C GLU A 159 -18.54 -9.36 -3.91
N LEU A 160 -18.21 -9.05 -2.65
CA LEU A 160 -18.29 -7.69 -2.11
C LEU A 160 -17.25 -6.75 -2.72
N THR A 161 -16.02 -7.22 -2.95
CA THR A 161 -14.99 -6.41 -3.63
C THR A 161 -15.33 -6.15 -5.11
N GLU A 162 -16.00 -7.09 -5.78
CA GLU A 162 -16.48 -6.90 -7.16
C GLU A 162 -17.65 -5.91 -7.20
N LEU A 163 -18.58 -5.96 -6.24
CA LEU A 163 -19.64 -4.96 -6.08
C LEU A 163 -19.06 -3.54 -5.87
N GLN A 164 -18.16 -3.37 -4.90
CA GLN A 164 -17.53 -2.10 -4.58
C GLN A 164 -16.70 -1.55 -5.76
N ARG A 165 -16.05 -2.42 -6.53
CA ARG A 165 -15.38 -2.04 -7.79
C ARG A 165 -16.38 -1.56 -8.83
N GLY A 166 -17.51 -2.25 -9.01
CA GLY A 166 -18.58 -1.83 -9.92
C GLY A 166 -19.16 -0.45 -9.55
N GLU A 167 -19.44 -0.21 -8.27
CA GLU A 167 -19.97 1.07 -7.78
C GLU A 167 -18.99 2.23 -7.97
N THR A 168 -17.70 2.01 -7.67
CA THR A 168 -16.65 3.03 -7.86
C THR A 168 -16.44 3.33 -9.35
N VAL A 169 -16.39 2.32 -10.22
CA VAL A 169 -16.36 2.51 -11.69
C VAL A 169 -17.59 3.30 -12.16
N ALA A 170 -18.79 2.94 -11.72
CA ALA A 170 -20.01 3.68 -12.07
C ALA A 170 -19.97 5.15 -11.61
N ALA A 171 -19.36 5.44 -10.45
CA ALA A 171 -19.13 6.81 -10.00
C ALA A 171 -18.14 7.58 -10.89
N TYR A 172 -17.05 6.95 -11.33
CA TYR A 172 -16.13 7.55 -12.30
C TYR A 172 -16.80 7.81 -13.66
N LEU A 173 -17.65 6.90 -14.14
CA LEU A 173 -18.38 7.09 -15.39
C LEU A 173 -19.35 8.28 -15.31
N ARG A 174 -20.16 8.38 -14.24
CA ARG A 174 -21.04 9.54 -14.01
C ARG A 174 -20.26 10.86 -13.98
N LYS A 175 -19.12 10.88 -13.28
CA LYS A 175 -18.24 12.06 -13.23
C LYS A 175 -17.63 12.41 -14.59
N CYS A 176 -17.26 11.41 -15.39
CA CYS A 176 -16.79 11.63 -16.76
C CYS A 176 -17.88 12.27 -17.64
N ASP A 177 -19.12 11.78 -17.56
CA ASP A 177 -20.26 12.34 -18.30
C ASP A 177 -20.54 13.79 -17.89
N GLU A 178 -20.50 14.10 -16.59
CA GLU A 178 -20.62 15.46 -16.07
C GLU A 178 -19.51 16.38 -16.61
N GLN A 179 -18.24 15.97 -16.49
CA GLN A 179 -17.11 16.74 -17.01
C GLN A 179 -17.21 16.97 -18.52
N ALA A 180 -17.55 15.93 -19.29
CA ALA A 180 -17.71 16.02 -20.74
C ALA A 180 -18.88 16.93 -21.14
N SER A 181 -19.97 16.95 -20.37
CA SER A 181 -21.12 17.84 -20.57
C SER A 181 -20.78 19.30 -20.26
N ASN A 182 -19.93 19.53 -19.25
CA ASN A 182 -19.39 20.84 -18.91
C ASN A 182 -18.24 21.32 -19.84
N GLY A 183 -17.87 20.53 -20.85
CA GLY A 183 -16.80 20.85 -21.80
C GLY A 183 -15.38 20.51 -21.31
N ASP A 184 -15.21 20.00 -20.09
CA ASP A 184 -13.93 19.54 -19.53
C ASP A 184 -13.53 18.16 -20.09
N ILE A 185 -13.20 18.14 -21.39
CA ILE A 185 -12.73 16.91 -22.08
C ILE A 185 -11.42 16.40 -21.47
N ALA A 186 -10.55 17.29 -21.01
CA ALA A 186 -9.27 16.95 -20.40
C ALA A 186 -9.44 16.22 -19.06
N GLY A 187 -10.34 16.69 -18.20
CA GLY A 187 -10.68 16.03 -16.95
C GLY A 187 -11.49 14.76 -17.17
N ALA A 188 -12.46 14.76 -18.09
CA ALA A 188 -13.24 13.57 -18.45
C ALA A 188 -12.34 12.40 -18.89
N TYR A 189 -11.35 12.66 -19.76
CA TYR A 189 -10.38 11.66 -20.20
C TYR A 189 -9.54 11.12 -19.03
N LYS A 190 -9.02 11.99 -18.16
CA LYS A 190 -8.25 11.58 -16.96
C LYS A 190 -9.09 10.74 -15.99
N THR A 191 -10.37 11.07 -15.82
CA THR A 191 -11.33 10.31 -15.00
C THR A 191 -11.54 8.90 -15.57
N LEU A 192 -11.62 8.74 -16.89
CA LEU A 192 -11.67 7.42 -17.53
C LEU A 192 -10.36 6.62 -17.42
N GLU A 193 -9.19 7.27 -17.49
CA GLU A 193 -7.92 6.58 -17.23
C GLU A 193 -7.84 6.03 -15.80
N LEU A 194 -8.40 6.74 -14.80
CA LEU A 194 -8.49 6.23 -13.43
C LEU A 194 -9.45 5.03 -13.34
N ALA A 195 -10.60 5.09 -13.99
CA ALA A 195 -11.54 3.96 -14.05
C ALA A 195 -10.90 2.74 -14.72
N SER A 196 -10.21 2.92 -15.85
CA SER A 196 -9.54 1.84 -16.60
C SER A 196 -8.40 1.18 -15.82
N ARG A 197 -7.78 1.86 -14.84
CA ARG A 197 -6.79 1.28 -13.93
C ARG A 197 -7.42 0.43 -12.82
N LEU A 198 -8.70 0.65 -12.51
CA LEU A 198 -9.45 -0.10 -11.51
C LEU A 198 -10.09 -1.36 -12.10
N ASP A 199 -10.67 -1.26 -13.30
CA ASP A 199 -11.39 -2.35 -13.96
C ASP A 199 -11.10 -2.39 -15.47
N ALA A 200 -9.91 -2.89 -15.82
CA ALA A 200 -9.45 -2.96 -17.20
C ALA A 200 -10.29 -3.95 -18.04
N GLY A 201 -10.72 -3.53 -19.23
CA GLY A 201 -11.61 -4.32 -20.10
C GLY A 201 -13.09 -4.27 -19.72
N ASN A 202 -13.49 -3.35 -18.84
CA ASN A 202 -14.90 -3.09 -18.56
C ASN A 202 -15.57 -2.42 -19.79
N PRO A 203 -16.65 -3.01 -20.35
CA PRO A 203 -17.25 -2.56 -21.60
C PRO A 203 -17.87 -1.15 -21.53
N ASP A 204 -18.31 -0.71 -20.35
CA ASP A 204 -18.83 0.64 -20.17
C ASP A 204 -17.71 1.69 -20.21
N ILE A 205 -16.52 1.36 -19.67
CA ILE A 205 -15.32 2.20 -19.75
C ILE A 205 -14.84 2.28 -21.21
N ASP A 206 -14.73 1.15 -21.92
CA ASP A 206 -14.28 1.13 -23.31
C ASP A 206 -15.23 1.90 -24.25
N ARG A 207 -16.54 1.77 -24.03
CA ARG A 207 -17.58 2.55 -24.73
C ARG A 207 -17.46 4.05 -24.47
N MET A 208 -17.03 4.47 -23.29
CA MET A 208 -16.80 5.88 -22.98
C MET A 208 -15.46 6.39 -23.51
N MET A 209 -14.41 5.59 -23.40
CA MET A 209 -13.08 5.89 -23.95
C MET A 209 -13.14 6.10 -25.46
N SER A 210 -13.86 5.26 -26.21
CA SER A 210 -14.02 5.44 -27.67
C SER A 210 -14.73 6.76 -28.07
N LYS A 211 -15.55 7.35 -27.20
CA LYS A 211 -16.20 8.66 -27.42
C LYS A 211 -15.33 9.85 -27.00
N ILE A 212 -14.65 9.74 -25.85
CA ILE A 212 -13.90 10.84 -25.24
C ILE A 212 -12.48 10.95 -25.83
N LYS A 213 -11.79 9.82 -26.05
CA LYS A 213 -10.41 9.81 -26.52
C LYS A 213 -10.20 10.57 -27.84
N PRO A 214 -11.02 10.41 -28.90
CA PRO A 214 -10.83 11.19 -30.13
C PRO A 214 -11.05 12.70 -29.95
N LYS A 215 -11.88 13.12 -28.98
CA LYS A 215 -12.05 14.55 -28.63
C LYS A 215 -10.83 15.08 -27.90
N TYR A 216 -10.32 14.31 -26.93
CA TYR A 216 -9.11 14.62 -26.18
C TYR A 216 -7.88 14.72 -27.10
N ASP A 217 -7.68 13.72 -27.97
CA ASP A 217 -6.54 13.68 -28.90
C ASP A 217 -6.58 14.86 -29.89
N ARG A 218 -7.78 15.27 -30.37
CA ARG A 218 -7.94 16.49 -31.20
C ARG A 218 -7.63 17.78 -30.43
N MET A 219 -8.12 17.89 -29.20
CA MET A 219 -7.86 19.04 -28.31
C MET A 219 -6.36 19.16 -28.01
N GLU A 220 -5.69 18.07 -27.66
CA GLU A 220 -4.23 18.06 -27.45
C GLU A 220 -3.45 18.35 -28.74
N ALA A 221 -3.89 17.86 -29.90
CA ALA A 221 -3.27 18.19 -31.17
C ALA A 221 -3.38 19.70 -31.50
N GLN A 222 -4.55 20.31 -31.27
CA GLN A 222 -4.75 21.76 -31.41
C GLN A 222 -3.88 22.55 -30.41
N ARG A 223 -3.85 22.12 -29.15
CA ARG A 223 -3.01 22.72 -28.10
C ARG A 223 -1.53 22.67 -28.50
N ARG A 224 -1.03 21.51 -28.93
CA ARG A 224 0.36 21.32 -29.38
C ARG A 224 0.69 22.12 -30.64
N ALA A 225 -0.26 22.32 -31.55
CA ALA A 225 -0.08 23.14 -32.74
C ALA A 225 -0.02 24.65 -32.45
N ALA A 226 -0.56 25.10 -31.31
CA ALA A 226 -0.51 26.49 -30.87
C ALA A 226 0.75 26.86 -30.07
N LEU A 227 1.60 25.88 -29.72
CA LEU A 227 2.83 26.09 -28.95
C LEU A 227 3.93 26.75 -29.80
N SER A 228 4.74 27.60 -29.16
CA SER A 228 5.98 28.09 -29.76
C SER A 228 7.01 26.96 -29.95
N PRO A 229 8.00 27.10 -30.86
CA PRO A 229 9.03 26.08 -31.07
C PRO A 229 9.80 25.70 -29.80
N ASP A 230 10.00 26.66 -28.88
CA ASP A 230 10.73 26.44 -27.63
C ASP A 230 9.86 25.67 -26.61
N GLU A 231 8.56 25.97 -26.53
CA GLU A 231 7.61 25.17 -25.75
C GLU A 231 7.46 23.74 -26.31
N VAL A 232 7.44 23.56 -27.64
CA VAL A 232 7.43 22.22 -28.26
C VAL A 232 8.69 21.44 -27.86
N HIS A 233 9.85 22.08 -27.81
CA HIS A 233 11.06 21.45 -27.27
C HIS A 233 10.92 21.11 -25.79
N LYS A 234 10.40 22.02 -24.96
CA LYS A 234 10.14 21.78 -23.53
C LYS A 234 9.18 20.62 -23.29
N GLU A 235 8.10 20.49 -24.08
CA GLU A 235 7.14 19.38 -23.96
C GLU A 235 7.72 18.03 -24.42
N ARG A 236 8.54 18.02 -25.48
CA ARG A 236 9.28 16.80 -25.87
C ARG A 236 10.25 16.38 -24.77
N GLY A 237 10.87 17.33 -24.06
CA GLY A 237 11.66 17.07 -22.86
C GLY A 237 10.81 16.48 -21.72
N ASP A 238 9.64 17.04 -21.45
CA ASP A 238 8.71 16.54 -20.42
C ASP A 238 8.23 15.12 -20.75
N ASP A 239 7.91 14.82 -22.00
CA ASP A 239 7.47 13.49 -22.45
C ASP A 239 8.62 12.47 -22.43
N ALA A 240 9.83 12.84 -22.87
CA ALA A 240 11.02 11.99 -22.74
C ALA A 240 11.37 11.68 -21.27
N TYR A 241 11.24 12.66 -20.37
CA TYR A 241 11.46 12.47 -18.93
C TYR A 241 10.48 11.47 -18.31
N LYS A 242 9.18 11.53 -18.66
CA LYS A 242 8.17 10.56 -18.22
C LYS A 242 8.52 9.13 -18.67
N ASN A 243 9.13 9.00 -19.84
CA ASN A 243 9.59 7.72 -20.40
C ASN A 243 10.99 7.30 -19.91
N ALA A 244 11.54 7.97 -18.89
CA ALA A 244 12.90 7.78 -18.36
C ALA A 244 14.05 7.94 -19.38
N GLN A 245 13.80 8.60 -20.51
CA GLN A 245 14.79 8.91 -21.55
C GLN A 245 15.53 10.20 -21.20
N PHE A 246 16.30 10.18 -20.11
CA PHE A 246 16.89 11.39 -19.51
C PHE A 246 17.83 12.15 -20.43
N GLU A 247 18.66 11.47 -21.23
CA GLU A 247 19.56 12.10 -22.20
C GLU A 247 18.80 12.83 -23.30
N GLY A 248 17.81 12.16 -23.93
CA GLY A 248 16.92 12.78 -24.92
C GLY A 248 16.10 13.94 -24.36
N ALA A 249 15.74 13.88 -23.07
CA ALA A 249 15.09 14.98 -22.37
C ALA A 249 16.04 16.18 -22.19
N ILE A 250 17.29 15.96 -21.76
CA ILE A 250 18.33 16.99 -21.64
C ILE A 250 18.55 17.70 -22.98
N ASP A 251 18.65 16.94 -24.07
CA ASP A 251 18.79 17.43 -25.43
C ASP A 251 17.65 18.40 -25.82
N HIS A 252 16.42 18.04 -25.46
CA HIS A 252 15.24 18.84 -25.75
C HIS A 252 15.14 20.10 -24.88
N TYR A 253 15.43 20.03 -23.57
CA TYR A 253 15.48 21.23 -22.73
C TYR A 253 16.62 22.17 -23.15
N THR A 254 17.77 21.64 -23.57
CA THR A 254 18.90 22.45 -24.06
C THR A 254 18.50 23.25 -25.30
N LYS A 255 17.85 22.60 -26.28
CA LYS A 255 17.33 23.28 -27.49
C LYS A 255 16.32 24.39 -27.16
N CYS A 256 15.46 24.18 -26.16
CA CYS A 256 14.55 25.21 -25.64
C CYS A 256 15.31 26.40 -25.02
N ILE A 257 16.26 26.13 -24.12
CA ILE A 257 17.05 27.17 -23.42
C ILE A 257 17.87 28.00 -24.42
N GLU A 258 18.52 27.35 -25.39
CA GLU A 258 19.29 28.02 -26.45
C GLU A 258 18.41 28.82 -27.42
N GLY A 259 17.19 28.34 -27.70
CA GLY A 259 16.18 29.09 -28.46
C GLY A 259 15.80 30.39 -27.76
N LEU A 260 15.39 30.30 -26.50
CA LEU A 260 15.00 31.45 -25.69
C LEU A 260 16.17 32.42 -25.47
N LYS A 261 17.38 31.93 -25.17
CA LYS A 261 18.57 32.76 -25.01
C LYS A 261 18.90 33.56 -26.28
N ARG A 262 18.73 32.98 -27.48
CA ARG A 262 18.92 33.69 -28.76
C ARG A 262 17.86 34.77 -29.02
N ARG A 263 16.66 34.67 -28.45
CA ARG A 263 15.61 35.70 -28.50
C ARG A 263 15.77 36.80 -27.44
N GLY A 264 16.73 36.65 -26.51
CA GLY A 264 16.86 37.51 -25.33
C GLY A 264 15.98 37.10 -24.15
N GLU A 265 15.22 36.00 -24.26
CA GLU A 265 14.27 35.50 -23.27
C GLU A 265 14.89 34.46 -22.31
N GLY A 266 16.22 34.49 -22.13
CA GLY A 266 16.96 33.50 -21.33
C GLY A 266 16.60 33.47 -19.83
N GLN A 267 15.98 34.54 -19.31
CA GLN A 267 15.47 34.63 -17.94
C GLN A 267 13.93 34.50 -17.85
N SER A 268 13.26 34.09 -18.94
CA SER A 268 11.81 33.85 -18.96
C SER A 268 11.41 32.71 -18.00
N ASP A 269 10.16 32.73 -17.53
CA ASP A 269 9.56 31.64 -16.74
C ASP A 269 9.64 30.28 -17.48
N LEU A 270 9.54 30.28 -18.82
CA LEU A 270 9.75 29.07 -19.63
C LEU A 270 11.20 28.57 -19.55
N ALA A 271 12.19 29.45 -19.62
CA ALA A 271 13.60 29.09 -19.45
C ALA A 271 13.85 28.55 -18.03
N MET A 272 13.32 29.20 -16.99
CA MET A 272 13.45 28.74 -15.59
C MET A 272 12.84 27.34 -15.38
N LYS A 273 11.69 27.07 -16.01
CA LYS A 273 11.06 25.74 -16.03
C LYS A 273 11.93 24.72 -16.78
N ALA A 274 12.50 25.09 -17.92
CA ALA A 274 13.40 24.22 -18.69
C ALA A 274 14.68 23.88 -17.91
N HIS A 275 15.36 24.87 -17.31
CA HIS A 275 16.52 24.64 -16.43
C HIS A 275 16.16 23.74 -15.25
N SER A 276 15.04 24.00 -14.56
CA SER A 276 14.63 23.17 -13.42
C SER A 276 14.29 21.72 -13.81
N ASN A 277 13.76 21.48 -15.02
CA ASN A 277 13.50 20.13 -15.52
C ASN A 277 14.78 19.45 -16.03
N ARG A 278 15.68 20.18 -16.68
CA ARG A 278 16.99 19.67 -17.13
C ARG A 278 17.89 19.30 -15.94
N ALA A 279 17.92 20.11 -14.89
CA ALA A 279 18.53 19.76 -13.61
C ALA A 279 17.94 18.49 -12.97
N ALA A 280 16.64 18.22 -13.17
CA ALA A 280 16.05 16.96 -12.69
C ALA A 280 16.59 15.76 -13.47
N CYS A 281 16.79 15.90 -14.79
CA CYS A 281 17.40 14.88 -15.64
C CYS A 281 18.88 14.64 -15.29
N TYR A 282 19.67 15.72 -15.18
CA TYR A 282 21.08 15.64 -14.80
C TYR A 282 21.29 14.92 -13.46
N LYS A 283 20.39 15.13 -12.49
CA LYS A 283 20.41 14.39 -11.23
C LYS A 283 20.19 12.88 -11.40
N GLN A 284 19.33 12.44 -12.32
CA GLN A 284 19.09 11.00 -12.56
C GLN A 284 20.30 10.29 -13.18
N ILE A 285 21.08 11.02 -13.99
CA ILE A 285 22.33 10.51 -14.59
C ILE A 285 23.59 10.86 -13.77
N SER A 286 23.42 11.32 -12.53
CA SER A 286 24.52 11.73 -11.61
C SER A 286 25.47 12.82 -12.15
N ASN A 287 25.06 13.60 -13.16
CA ASN A 287 25.80 14.78 -13.63
C ASN A 287 25.58 15.95 -12.67
N PHE A 288 26.25 15.92 -11.52
CA PHE A 288 26.07 16.92 -10.47
C PHE A 288 26.50 18.34 -10.87
N ASP A 289 27.52 18.50 -11.73
CA ASP A 289 27.92 19.82 -12.22
C ASP A 289 26.81 20.47 -13.07
N GLY A 290 26.18 19.72 -13.98
CA GLY A 290 25.00 20.20 -14.72
C GLY A 290 23.80 20.53 -13.84
N VAL A 291 23.60 19.80 -12.74
CA VAL A 291 22.59 20.16 -11.71
C VAL A 291 22.93 21.49 -11.05
N ILE A 292 24.21 21.72 -10.72
CA ILE A 292 24.67 22.95 -10.06
C ILE A 292 24.51 24.16 -10.98
N GLU A 293 24.87 24.03 -12.26
CA GLU A 293 24.72 25.08 -13.27
C GLU A 293 23.24 25.47 -13.44
N ASP A 294 22.37 24.51 -13.78
CA ASP A 294 20.94 24.77 -14.02
C ASP A 294 20.22 25.29 -12.78
N CYS A 295 20.53 24.77 -11.59
CA CYS A 295 19.92 25.30 -10.36
C CYS A 295 20.45 26.70 -10.02
N THR A 296 21.68 27.04 -10.40
CA THR A 296 22.21 28.39 -10.19
C THR A 296 21.54 29.39 -11.12
N ALA A 297 21.34 29.06 -12.40
CA ALA A 297 20.57 29.89 -13.33
C ALA A 297 19.13 30.17 -12.84
N VAL A 298 18.47 29.19 -12.20
CA VAL A 298 17.16 29.40 -11.55
C VAL A 298 17.25 30.34 -10.34
N LEU A 299 18.30 30.20 -9.52
CA LEU A 299 18.49 30.98 -8.29
C LEU A 299 18.99 32.41 -8.53
N GLU A 300 19.50 32.72 -9.73
CA GLU A 300 19.76 34.09 -10.18
C GLU A 300 18.47 34.89 -10.40
N VAL A 301 17.36 34.22 -10.74
CA VAL A 301 16.05 34.85 -10.98
C VAL A 301 15.11 34.73 -9.76
N ASP A 302 15.09 33.57 -9.10
CA ASP A 302 14.32 33.31 -7.87
C ASP A 302 15.24 32.75 -6.77
N PRO A 303 15.91 33.61 -5.98
CA PRO A 303 16.84 33.18 -4.93
C PRO A 303 16.20 32.34 -3.81
N GLU A 304 14.87 32.41 -3.64
CA GLU A 304 14.12 31.66 -2.63
C GLU A 304 13.49 30.36 -3.20
N ASN A 305 13.93 29.91 -4.38
CA ASN A 305 13.41 28.70 -5.00
C ASN A 305 13.81 27.44 -4.21
N VAL A 306 12.94 26.99 -3.31
CA VAL A 306 13.15 25.81 -2.44
C VAL A 306 13.61 24.58 -3.24
N LYS A 307 13.03 24.34 -4.43
CA LYS A 307 13.37 23.16 -5.26
C LYS A 307 14.79 23.26 -5.82
N ALA A 308 15.19 24.42 -6.32
CA ALA A 308 16.55 24.63 -6.83
C ALA A 308 17.59 24.61 -5.69
N LEU A 309 17.35 25.27 -4.55
CA LEU A 309 18.24 25.23 -3.38
C LEU A 309 18.46 23.79 -2.89
N VAL A 310 17.38 23.02 -2.68
CA VAL A 310 17.46 21.62 -2.22
C VAL A 310 18.20 20.74 -3.23
N ARG A 311 17.90 20.87 -4.53
CA ARG A 311 18.53 20.06 -5.56
C ARG A 311 20.02 20.41 -5.74
N ARG A 312 20.37 21.69 -5.66
CA ARG A 312 21.76 22.18 -5.71
C ARG A 312 22.55 21.75 -4.47
N ALA A 313 21.95 21.79 -3.28
CA ALA A 313 22.57 21.27 -2.06
C ALA A 313 22.91 19.77 -2.16
N GLN A 314 22.00 18.97 -2.72
CA GLN A 314 22.23 17.54 -2.97
C GLN A 314 23.35 17.30 -4.00
N ALA A 315 23.42 18.12 -5.05
CA ALA A 315 24.51 18.03 -6.02
C ALA A 315 25.86 18.48 -5.43
N PHE A 316 25.89 19.56 -4.64
CA PHE A 316 27.08 19.98 -3.90
C PHE A 316 27.56 18.93 -2.89
N GLU A 317 26.65 18.18 -2.25
CA GLU A 317 27.04 17.01 -1.44
C GLU A 317 27.63 15.90 -2.31
N GLY A 318 27.05 15.62 -3.48
CA GLY A 318 27.56 14.62 -4.44
C GLY A 318 28.94 14.93 -5.02
N VAL A 319 29.34 16.20 -5.11
CA VAL A 319 30.70 16.63 -5.48
C VAL A 319 31.57 17.05 -4.28
N GLU A 320 31.19 16.61 -3.07
CA GLU A 320 31.90 16.86 -1.79
C GLU A 320 32.13 18.34 -1.42
N ARG A 321 31.41 19.27 -2.07
CA ARG A 321 31.43 20.72 -1.81
C ARG A 321 30.53 21.08 -0.62
N TYR A 322 30.72 20.39 0.51
CA TYR A 322 29.86 20.41 1.69
C TYR A 322 29.53 21.81 2.26
N ARG A 323 30.46 22.77 2.13
CA ARG A 323 30.23 24.16 2.58
C ARG A 323 29.13 24.87 1.79
N PHE A 324 29.07 24.66 0.48
CA PHE A 324 28.04 25.23 -0.38
C PHE A 324 26.69 24.52 -0.17
N ALA A 325 26.70 23.19 0.01
CA ALA A 325 25.50 22.43 0.38
C ALA A 325 24.87 22.95 1.68
N LEU A 326 25.69 23.18 2.72
CA LEU A 326 25.23 23.74 4.00
C LEU A 326 24.67 25.17 3.88
N GLN A 327 25.18 25.98 2.96
CA GLN A 327 24.68 27.33 2.70
C GLN A 327 23.27 27.31 2.08
N ASP A 328 23.07 26.49 1.04
CA ASP A 328 21.75 26.30 0.42
C ASP A 328 20.74 25.72 1.42
N ILE A 329 21.13 24.72 2.21
CA ILE A 329 20.30 24.14 3.29
C ILE A 329 19.93 25.18 4.35
N LYS A 330 20.87 26.05 4.76
CA LYS A 330 20.61 27.11 5.73
C LYS A 330 19.58 28.11 5.19
N THR A 331 19.68 28.47 3.91
CA THR A 331 18.71 29.34 3.23
C THR A 331 17.31 28.71 3.23
N VAL A 332 17.21 27.40 2.93
CA VAL A 332 15.93 26.67 2.99
C VAL A 332 15.36 26.66 4.41
N LEU A 333 16.18 26.40 5.43
CA LEU A 333 15.72 26.33 6.82
C LEU A 333 15.42 27.70 7.45
N SER A 334 15.82 28.82 6.83
CA SER A 334 15.42 30.17 7.25
C SER A 334 14.07 30.63 6.70
N MET A 335 13.50 29.93 5.71
CA MET A 335 12.19 30.27 5.14
C MET A 335 11.01 29.72 5.97
N PRO A 336 9.80 30.30 5.85
CA PRO A 336 8.59 29.80 6.51
C PRO A 336 8.31 28.32 6.19
N ARG A 337 7.91 27.55 7.20
CA ARG A 337 7.69 26.09 7.07
C ARG A 337 6.58 25.75 6.07
N GLU A 338 5.62 26.66 5.92
CA GLU A 338 4.49 26.60 5.00
C GLU A 338 4.96 26.69 3.55
N LYS A 339 5.94 27.57 3.26
CA LYS A 339 6.58 27.72 1.93
C LYS A 339 7.47 26.54 1.59
N VAL A 340 8.25 26.04 2.56
CA VAL A 340 9.22 24.96 2.36
C VAL A 340 8.55 23.60 2.25
N GLY A 341 7.52 23.35 3.07
CA GLY A 341 6.84 22.07 3.20
C GLY A 341 7.60 21.07 4.07
N LYS A 342 6.88 20.36 4.94
CA LYS A 342 7.45 19.41 5.92
C LYS A 342 8.50 18.44 5.33
N PRO A 343 8.31 17.78 4.18
CA PRO A 343 9.30 16.84 3.64
C PRO A 343 10.66 17.48 3.34
N ASN A 344 10.67 18.73 2.88
CA ASN A 344 11.91 19.46 2.60
C ASN A 344 12.57 19.94 3.91
N VAL A 345 11.80 20.39 4.90
CA VAL A 345 12.32 20.75 6.23
C VAL A 345 13.00 19.55 6.89
N ASP A 346 12.33 18.39 6.93
CA ASP A 346 12.84 17.17 7.55
C ASP A 346 14.11 16.69 6.83
N MET A 347 14.12 16.70 5.49
CA MET A 347 15.31 16.38 4.68
C MET A 347 16.47 17.35 4.91
N CYS A 348 16.22 18.66 4.90
CA CYS A 348 17.26 19.67 5.11
C CYS A 348 17.87 19.58 6.51
N ASN A 349 17.08 19.29 7.55
CA ASN A 349 17.61 19.04 8.91
C ASN A 349 18.51 17.80 8.94
N MET A 350 18.08 16.69 8.34
CA MET A 350 18.90 15.47 8.27
C MET A 350 20.22 15.70 7.51
N MET A 351 20.17 16.40 6.38
CA MET A 351 21.37 16.79 5.62
C MET A 351 22.28 17.72 6.44
N GLN A 352 21.72 18.73 7.14
CA GLN A 352 22.50 19.66 7.95
C GLN A 352 23.29 18.92 9.05
N HIS A 353 22.65 18.03 9.80
CA HIS A 353 23.32 17.26 10.85
C HIS A 353 24.40 16.32 10.28
N ARG A 354 24.11 15.61 9.18
CA ARG A 354 25.08 14.74 8.49
C ARG A 354 26.30 15.53 8.03
N LEU A 355 26.09 16.58 7.24
CA LEU A 355 27.14 17.38 6.65
C LEU A 355 28.00 18.11 7.68
N ASN A 356 27.41 18.63 8.77
CA ASN A 356 28.17 19.22 9.85
C ASN A 356 29.13 18.21 10.52
N ARG A 357 28.69 16.96 10.72
CA ARG A 357 29.54 15.89 11.25
C ARG A 357 30.69 15.55 10.28
N THR A 358 30.39 15.40 8.99
CA THR A 358 31.41 15.16 7.96
C THR A 358 32.45 16.28 7.93
N VAL A 359 32.02 17.55 7.94
CA VAL A 359 32.92 18.72 7.94
C VAL A 359 33.75 18.80 9.23
N GLN A 360 33.23 18.39 10.38
CA GLN A 360 34.01 18.30 11.63
C GLN A 360 35.07 17.19 11.55
N GLN A 361 34.71 16.01 11.03
CA GLN A 361 35.65 14.90 10.86
C GLN A 361 36.79 15.23 9.89
N LEU A 362 36.48 15.86 8.75
CA LEU A 362 37.47 16.30 7.78
C LEU A 362 38.41 17.39 8.33
N LYS A 363 37.93 18.24 9.24
CA LYS A 363 38.81 19.19 9.95
C LYS A 363 39.72 18.47 10.96
N ALA A 364 39.19 17.52 11.72
CA ALA A 364 39.94 16.80 12.73
C ALA A 364 41.00 15.84 12.14
N GLY A 365 40.76 15.29 10.95
CA GLY A 365 41.72 14.43 10.23
C GLY A 365 42.82 15.16 9.45
N ASN A 366 42.75 16.49 9.37
CA ASN A 366 43.73 17.36 8.68
C ASN A 366 44.59 18.17 9.67
N CYS A 367 44.66 17.75 10.94
CA CYS A 367 45.45 18.37 12.01
C CYS A 367 46.54 17.41 12.52
#